data_AF-A0A8C8RQR7-F1
#
_entry.id   AF-A0A8C8RQR7-F1
#
_cell.length_a   1.000
_cell.length_b   1.000
_cell.length_c   1.000
_cell.angle_alpha   90.00
_cell.angle_beta   90.00
_cell.angle_gamma   90.00
#
_symmetry.space_group_name_H-M   'P 1'
#
loop_
_entity.id
_entity.type
_entity.pdbx_description
1 polymer ?
#
loop_
_entity_poly.entity_id
_entity_poly.type
_entity_poly.pdbx_seq_one_letter_code
_entity_poly.pdbx_strand_id
1 'polypeptide(L)'
;MRWPEEGTEFPAEEAPASDPRARLLGARAVRSLRVTPERWERCAGSPEARPLLRGFLEGGAGQPPLLVVTLSPAGQLALSPRLPAGPGRCKVLFFLRGAPGPLSAPPGPGELLCGDLPACPLEHFAALVEEIVAPVLTNEKNHHSWPQVVSQDIMRHVHNLKSNIFVVVGQVKGKTLLPLPAGSERVEYIDCENEKSVELVDKSLVHAIESTVIEWSYQIQGALKKESSELLLQGSNPNPKVELEFWKNRCVDLECIYNQLKTKKVRNMAELLERVQSSYFPAFKAMFRDVVEGEIWIFSPYPLVFIATVLTWLVCRGIGL
;
A
#
# COMPACT_ATOMS: atom_id res chain seq x y z
N MET A 1 63.73 42.80 -10.03
CA MET A 1 62.40 42.40 -9.52
C MET A 1 61.88 41.29 -10.39
N ARG A 2 61.91 40.05 -9.89
CA ARG A 2 61.32 38.89 -10.57
C ARG A 2 60.39 38.27 -9.52
N TRP A 3 59.08 38.42 -9.72
CA TRP A 3 58.06 37.81 -8.88
C TRP A 3 58.09 36.30 -9.09
N PRO A 4 57.97 35.46 -8.04
CA PRO A 4 57.76 34.03 -8.23
C PRO A 4 56.31 33.78 -8.65
N GLU A 5 56.12 32.96 -9.67
CA GLU A 5 54.81 32.41 -9.99
C GLU A 5 54.42 31.42 -8.89
N GLU A 6 53.49 31.82 -8.03
CA GLU A 6 52.75 30.90 -7.18
C GLU A 6 51.81 30.10 -8.06
N GLY A 7 52.23 28.89 -8.43
CA GLY A 7 51.35 27.86 -8.95
C GLY A 7 50.38 27.46 -7.85
N THR A 8 49.17 28.01 -7.88
CA THR A 8 48.06 27.53 -7.06
C THR A 8 47.70 26.13 -7.56
N GLU A 9 48.29 25.10 -6.95
CA GLU A 9 47.81 23.73 -7.07
C GLU A 9 46.38 23.68 -6.52
N PHE A 10 45.41 23.63 -7.42
CA PHE A 10 44.06 23.20 -7.05
C PHE A 10 44.19 21.78 -6.49
N PRO A 11 43.73 21.49 -5.26
CA PRO A 11 43.78 20.14 -4.74
C PRO A 11 43.01 19.25 -5.71
N ALA A 12 43.69 18.21 -6.22
CA ALA A 12 43.07 17.20 -7.07
C ALA A 12 41.77 16.75 -6.39
N GLU A 13 40.64 16.96 -7.05
CA GLU A 13 39.34 16.61 -6.52
C GLU A 13 39.37 15.11 -6.20
N GLU A 14 39.51 14.76 -4.92
CA GLU A 14 39.56 13.37 -4.48
C GLU A 14 38.35 12.67 -5.06
N ALA A 15 38.59 11.61 -5.83
CA ALA A 15 37.53 10.88 -6.47
C ALA A 15 36.52 10.47 -5.38
N PRO A 16 35.22 10.75 -5.52
CA PRO A 16 34.24 10.47 -4.47
C PRO A 16 34.18 8.99 -4.09
N ALA A 17 34.70 8.08 -4.92
CA ALA A 17 34.88 6.67 -4.61
C ALA A 17 36.04 6.37 -3.61
N SER A 18 36.91 7.34 -3.34
CA SER A 18 37.99 7.23 -2.34
C SER A 18 37.48 7.47 -0.91
N ASP A 19 36.41 8.26 -0.77
CA ASP A 19 35.81 8.57 0.53
C ASP A 19 35.28 7.28 1.21
N PRO A 20 35.72 6.95 2.43
CA PRO A 20 35.28 5.74 3.15
C PRO A 20 33.76 5.69 3.33
N ARG A 21 33.09 6.84 3.43
CA ARG A 21 31.63 6.95 3.56
C ARG A 21 30.94 6.56 2.25
N ALA A 22 31.44 7.05 1.12
CA ALA A 22 30.89 6.67 -0.18
C ALA A 22 31.14 5.20 -0.52
N ARG A 23 32.29 4.64 -0.09
CA ARG A 23 32.56 3.19 -0.19
C ARG A 23 31.58 2.37 0.63
N LEU A 24 31.21 2.83 1.84
CA LEU A 24 30.19 2.18 2.66
C LEU A 24 28.82 2.15 1.95
N LEU A 25 28.39 3.28 1.38
CA LEU A 25 27.14 3.34 0.60
C LEU A 25 27.23 2.39 -0.60
N GLY A 26 28.35 2.36 -1.30
CA GLY A 26 28.62 1.47 -2.42
C GLY A 26 28.52 -0.01 -2.08
N ALA A 27 29.13 -0.44 -0.97
CA ALA A 27 29.04 -1.82 -0.51
C ALA A 27 27.58 -2.24 -0.24
N ARG A 28 26.76 -1.33 0.29
CA ARG A 28 25.33 -1.56 0.51
C ARG A 28 24.55 -1.62 -0.81
N ALA A 29 24.86 -0.74 -1.77
CA ALA A 29 24.27 -0.72 -3.10
C ALA A 29 24.57 -2.00 -3.89
N VAL A 30 25.83 -2.41 -3.92
CA VAL A 30 26.31 -3.67 -4.54
C VAL A 30 25.54 -4.87 -3.99
N ARG A 31 25.46 -4.98 -2.66
CA ARG A 31 24.77 -6.11 -2.01
C ARG A 31 23.26 -6.09 -2.22
N SER A 32 22.63 -4.92 -2.06
CA SER A 32 21.17 -4.79 -2.12
C SER A 32 20.62 -4.93 -3.54
N LEU A 33 21.25 -4.25 -4.50
CA LEU A 33 20.82 -4.21 -5.90
C LEU A 33 21.45 -5.32 -6.76
N ARG A 34 22.33 -6.15 -6.16
CA ARG A 34 23.04 -7.26 -6.83
C ARG A 34 23.79 -6.81 -8.09
N VAL A 35 24.45 -5.67 -7.99
CA VAL A 35 25.28 -5.08 -9.06
C VAL A 35 26.76 -5.27 -8.75
N THR A 36 27.64 -5.18 -9.74
CA THR A 36 29.08 -5.29 -9.51
C THR A 36 29.66 -4.00 -8.91
N PRO A 37 30.77 -4.05 -8.15
CA PRO A 37 31.42 -2.86 -7.60
C PRO A 37 31.78 -1.81 -8.66
N GLU A 38 32.22 -2.25 -9.84
CA GLU A 38 32.62 -1.35 -10.95
C GLU A 38 31.43 -0.55 -11.48
N ARG A 39 30.20 -1.08 -11.39
CA ARG A 39 28.99 -0.34 -11.75
C ARG A 39 28.70 0.79 -10.76
N TRP A 40 28.91 0.54 -9.47
CA TRP A 40 28.80 1.59 -8.45
C TRP A 40 29.87 2.66 -8.66
N GLU A 41 31.12 2.27 -8.85
CA GLU A 41 32.23 3.21 -9.07
C GLU A 41 31.99 4.10 -10.29
N ARG A 42 31.51 3.51 -11.41
CA ARG A 42 31.12 4.26 -12.61
C ARG A 42 29.99 5.24 -12.33
N CYS A 43 28.98 4.82 -11.57
CA CYS A 43 27.86 5.69 -11.19
C CYS A 43 28.32 6.82 -10.28
N ALA A 44 29.00 6.51 -9.17
CA ALA A 44 29.51 7.49 -8.21
C ALA A 44 30.51 8.47 -8.84
N GLY A 45 31.24 8.01 -9.87
CA GLY A 45 32.15 8.83 -10.66
C GLY A 45 31.49 9.70 -11.72
N SER A 46 30.19 9.58 -11.98
CA SER A 46 29.50 10.35 -13.03
C SER A 46 29.28 11.81 -12.61
N PRO A 47 29.34 12.78 -13.53
CA PRO A 47 29.19 14.20 -13.20
C PRO A 47 27.84 14.54 -12.55
N GLU A 48 26.80 13.74 -12.82
CA GLU A 48 25.47 13.88 -12.20
C GLU A 48 25.43 13.34 -10.76
N ALA A 49 26.15 12.26 -10.48
CA ALA A 49 26.14 11.58 -9.18
C ALA A 49 27.05 12.23 -8.15
N ARG A 50 28.21 12.76 -8.56
CA ARG A 50 29.18 13.41 -7.66
C ARG A 50 28.58 14.51 -6.77
N PRO A 51 27.82 15.50 -7.30
CA PRO A 51 27.25 16.54 -6.46
C PRO A 51 26.19 16.01 -5.49
N LEU A 52 25.45 14.97 -5.88
CA LEU A 52 24.44 14.33 -5.03
C LEU A 52 25.09 13.55 -3.88
N LEU A 53 26.15 12.80 -4.16
CA LEU A 53 26.93 12.09 -3.13
C LEU A 53 27.59 13.07 -2.18
N ARG A 54 28.30 14.09 -2.70
CA ARG A 54 28.95 15.11 -1.88
C ARG A 54 27.92 15.84 -1.01
N GLY A 55 26.80 16.26 -1.61
CA GLY A 55 25.72 16.94 -0.91
C GLY A 55 25.09 16.10 0.20
N PHE A 56 24.86 14.81 -0.07
CA PHE A 56 24.39 13.87 0.93
C PHE A 56 25.41 13.64 2.06
N LEU A 57 26.69 13.44 1.73
CA LEU A 57 27.75 13.15 2.70
C LEU A 57 28.09 14.34 3.60
N GLU A 58 28.11 15.57 3.06
CA GLU A 58 28.45 16.78 3.81
C GLU A 58 27.24 17.39 4.53
N GLY A 59 26.05 17.18 3.98
CA GLY A 59 24.83 17.38 4.73
C GLY A 59 24.50 18.80 5.14
N GLY A 60 24.84 19.77 4.27
CA GLY A 60 24.65 21.20 4.50
C GLY A 60 23.19 21.65 4.67
N ALA A 61 23.00 22.88 5.16
CA ALA A 61 21.68 23.46 5.36
C ALA A 61 20.89 23.52 4.03
N GLY A 62 19.65 23.02 4.05
CA GLY A 62 18.78 22.97 2.87
C GLY A 62 19.00 21.77 1.92
N GLN A 63 19.99 20.91 2.19
CA GLN A 63 20.17 19.66 1.45
C GLN A 63 19.20 18.58 1.96
N PRO A 64 18.53 17.82 1.09
CA PRO A 64 17.65 16.74 1.52
C PRO A 64 18.46 15.66 2.26
N PRO A 65 17.94 15.11 3.37
CA PRO A 65 18.63 14.06 4.11
C PRO A 65 18.54 12.70 3.41
N LEU A 66 17.94 12.62 2.21
CA LEU A 66 17.63 11.40 1.49
C LEU A 66 18.50 11.28 0.24
N LEU A 67 19.10 10.10 0.05
CA LEU A 67 19.72 9.69 -1.19
C LEU A 67 19.10 8.36 -1.63
N VAL A 68 18.64 8.32 -2.87
CA VAL A 68 17.97 7.17 -3.48
C VAL A 68 18.84 6.64 -4.60
N VAL A 69 19.04 5.32 -4.61
CA VAL A 69 19.73 4.58 -5.65
C VAL A 69 18.72 3.71 -6.39
N THR A 70 18.59 3.93 -7.69
CA THR A 70 17.74 3.15 -8.57
C THR A 70 18.56 2.39 -9.60
N LEU A 71 18.02 1.26 -10.06
CA LEU A 71 18.59 0.48 -11.15
C LEU A 71 17.64 0.56 -12.35
N SER A 72 18.13 1.06 -13.47
CA SER A 72 17.36 1.11 -14.71
C SER A 72 17.19 -0.31 -15.31
N PRO A 73 16.20 -0.52 -16.20
CA PRO A 73 16.06 -1.79 -16.93
C PRO A 73 17.30 -2.15 -17.76
N ALA A 74 18.10 -1.16 -18.18
CA ALA A 74 19.38 -1.35 -18.85
C ALA A 74 20.53 -1.72 -17.88
N GLY A 75 20.24 -1.88 -16.59
CA GLY A 75 21.22 -2.23 -15.56
C GLY A 75 22.15 -1.09 -15.15
N GLN A 76 21.78 0.16 -15.44
CA GLN A 76 22.54 1.36 -15.05
C GLN A 76 22.02 1.90 -13.72
N LEU A 77 22.95 2.32 -12.84
CA LEU A 77 22.60 2.93 -11.57
C LEU A 77 22.39 4.44 -11.74
N ALA A 78 21.40 4.97 -11.04
CA ALA A 78 21.16 6.41 -10.95
C ALA A 78 20.95 6.83 -9.48
N LEU A 79 21.38 8.04 -9.16
CA LEU A 79 21.21 8.67 -7.87
C LEU A 79 20.15 9.78 -7.95
N SER A 80 19.34 9.91 -6.91
CA SER A 80 18.33 10.95 -6.80
C SER A 80 18.15 11.40 -5.35
N PRO A 81 17.91 12.69 -5.07
CA PRO A 81 17.59 13.17 -3.73
C PRO A 81 16.12 12.94 -3.33
N ARG A 82 15.32 12.36 -4.23
CA ARG A 82 13.88 12.15 -4.06
C ARG A 82 13.49 10.74 -4.48
N LEU A 83 12.45 10.21 -3.84
CA LEU A 83 11.81 8.99 -4.30
C LEU A 83 11.23 9.18 -5.71
N PRO A 84 11.27 8.15 -6.56
CA PRO A 84 10.69 8.22 -7.89
C PRO A 84 9.17 8.46 -7.79
N ALA A 85 8.66 9.41 -8.59
CA ALA A 85 7.25 9.83 -8.56
C ALA A 85 6.29 8.85 -9.27
N GLY A 86 6.80 7.83 -9.96
CA GLY A 86 6.01 6.84 -10.70
C GLY A 86 6.09 5.44 -10.09
N PRO A 87 5.19 4.52 -10.50
CA PRO A 87 5.22 3.13 -10.06
C PRO A 87 6.58 2.50 -10.41
N GLY A 88 7.43 2.35 -9.40
CA GLY A 88 8.76 1.79 -9.55
C GLY A 88 8.66 0.33 -9.93
N ARG A 89 9.01 -0.02 -11.16
CA ARG A 89 9.06 -1.43 -11.61
C ARG A 89 10.24 -2.20 -10.99
N CYS A 90 11.08 -1.53 -10.20
CA CYS A 90 12.33 -2.07 -9.70
C CYS A 90 12.50 -1.75 -8.22
N LYS A 91 13.28 -2.60 -7.55
CA LYS A 91 13.77 -2.37 -6.19
C LYS A 91 14.57 -1.07 -6.14
N VAL A 92 14.31 -0.27 -5.11
CA VAL A 92 14.98 0.99 -4.83
C VAL A 92 15.74 0.86 -3.50
N LEU A 93 16.97 1.35 -3.44
CA LEU A 93 17.71 1.46 -2.19
C LEU A 93 17.69 2.93 -1.75
N PHE A 94 17.42 3.19 -0.48
CA PHE A 94 17.49 4.53 0.07
C PHE A 94 18.44 4.61 1.26
N PHE A 95 19.04 5.78 1.40
CA PHE A 95 19.87 6.20 2.51
C PHE A 95 19.29 7.48 3.09
N LEU A 96 19.05 7.50 4.40
CA LEU A 96 18.49 8.63 5.11
C LEU A 96 19.43 9.04 6.24
N ARG A 97 19.83 10.31 6.28
CA ARG A 97 20.59 10.88 7.39
C ARG A 97 19.67 11.15 8.56
N GLY A 98 20.08 10.73 9.76
CA GLY A 98 19.35 10.99 11.00
C GLY A 98 19.63 12.39 11.59
N ALA A 99 20.76 13.00 11.23
CA ALA A 99 21.18 14.30 11.75
C ALA A 99 21.68 15.23 10.63
N PRO A 100 21.55 16.57 10.80
CA PRO A 100 22.19 17.54 9.93
C PRO A 100 23.72 17.53 10.10
N GLY A 101 24.44 18.03 9.09
CA GLY A 101 25.90 18.01 9.08
C GLY A 101 26.50 16.77 8.39
N PRO A 102 27.85 16.71 8.34
CA PRO A 102 28.57 15.68 7.61
C PRO A 102 28.45 14.32 8.29
N LEU A 103 28.29 13.28 7.49
CA LEU A 103 28.31 11.91 7.97
C LEU A 103 29.69 11.54 8.51
N SER A 104 29.71 10.85 9.64
CA SER A 104 30.90 10.27 10.26
C SER A 104 31.37 9.02 9.51
N ALA A 105 32.66 8.68 9.64
CA ALA A 105 33.28 7.51 9.04
C ALA A 105 33.98 6.67 10.14
N PRO A 106 33.36 5.59 10.66
CA PRO A 106 32.03 5.05 10.33
C PRO A 106 30.87 5.86 10.94
N PRO A 107 29.64 5.73 10.42
CA PRO A 107 28.47 6.39 11.00
C PRO A 107 28.11 5.81 12.36
N GLY A 108 27.75 6.69 13.30
CA GLY A 108 27.25 6.34 14.62
C GLY A 108 25.81 5.77 14.61
N PRO A 109 25.32 5.28 15.75
CA PRO A 109 23.96 4.77 15.88
C PRO A 109 22.92 5.83 15.47
N GLY A 110 22.06 5.50 14.50
CA GLY A 110 20.99 6.40 14.03
C GLY A 110 21.44 7.52 13.10
N GLU A 111 22.74 7.68 12.84
CA GLU A 111 23.27 8.72 11.95
C GLU A 111 22.93 8.44 10.46
N LEU A 112 22.92 7.17 10.08
CA LEU A 112 22.58 6.69 8.75
C LEU A 112 21.58 5.53 8.83
N LEU A 113 20.39 5.74 8.26
CA LEU A 113 19.39 4.71 8.03
C LEU A 113 19.48 4.24 6.57
N CYS A 114 19.53 2.92 6.37
CA CYS A 114 19.56 2.30 5.05
C CYS A 114 18.36 1.37 4.92
N GLY A 115 17.63 1.46 3.82
CA GLY A 115 16.49 0.57 3.58
C GLY A 115 16.24 0.29 2.11
N ASP A 116 15.54 -0.81 1.86
CA ASP A 116 15.15 -1.22 0.52
C ASP A 116 13.63 -1.01 0.37
N LEU A 117 13.22 -0.43 -0.76
CA LEU A 117 11.81 -0.31 -1.15
C LEU A 117 11.56 -1.23 -2.35
N PRO A 118 10.67 -2.23 -2.26
CA PRO A 118 10.37 -3.12 -3.38
C PRO A 118 9.50 -2.43 -4.43
N ALA A 119 9.33 -3.10 -5.57
CA ALA A 119 8.52 -2.60 -6.70
C ALA A 119 7.02 -2.42 -6.36
N CYS A 120 6.52 -3.15 -5.35
CA CYS A 120 5.15 -3.08 -4.86
C CYS A 120 5.13 -2.49 -3.44
N PRO A 121 5.35 -1.16 -3.28
CA PRO A 121 5.55 -0.54 -1.97
C PRO A 121 4.32 -0.65 -1.06
N LEU A 122 3.11 -0.59 -1.63
CA LEU A 122 1.88 -0.71 -0.86
C LEU A 122 1.69 -2.13 -0.28
N GLU A 123 1.98 -3.16 -1.06
CA GLU A 123 1.91 -4.56 -0.58
C GLU A 123 2.98 -4.84 0.47
N HIS A 124 4.18 -4.30 0.27
CA HIS A 124 5.24 -4.38 1.26
C HIS A 124 4.90 -3.65 2.55
N PHE A 125 4.29 -2.46 2.46
CA PHE A 125 3.81 -1.73 3.63
C PHE A 125 2.70 -2.51 4.36
N ALA A 126 1.78 -3.13 3.63
CA ALA A 126 0.76 -3.99 4.22
C ALA A 126 1.38 -5.16 5.00
N ALA A 127 2.35 -5.85 4.40
CA ALA A 127 3.09 -6.93 5.08
C ALA A 127 3.88 -6.41 6.28
N LEU A 128 4.55 -5.26 6.17
CA LEU A 128 5.27 -4.63 7.29
C LEU A 128 4.33 -4.34 8.47
N VAL A 129 3.14 -3.81 8.18
CA VAL A 129 2.16 -3.51 9.22
C VAL A 129 1.62 -4.78 9.87
N GLU A 130 1.32 -5.80 9.09
CA GLU A 130 0.77 -7.07 9.60
C GLU A 130 1.80 -7.89 10.40
N GLU A 131 3.02 -8.02 9.88
CA GLU A 131 4.02 -8.96 10.40
C GLU A 131 4.94 -8.34 11.47
N ILE A 132 5.08 -7.01 11.47
CA ILE A 132 6.05 -6.33 12.34
C ILE A 132 5.37 -5.27 13.20
N VAL A 133 4.71 -4.28 12.60
CA VAL A 133 4.17 -3.14 13.36
C VAL A 133 3.06 -3.59 14.31
N ALA A 134 2.10 -4.37 13.82
CA ALA A 134 0.98 -4.83 14.63
C ALA A 134 1.46 -5.70 15.80
N PRO A 135 2.26 -6.78 15.62
CA PRO A 135 2.73 -7.59 16.74
C PRO A 135 3.56 -6.81 17.77
N VAL A 136 4.36 -5.83 17.33
CA VAL A 136 5.15 -4.99 18.25
C VAL A 136 4.25 -4.08 19.09
N LEU A 137 3.24 -3.46 18.46
CA LEU A 137 2.38 -2.47 19.11
C LEU A 137 1.19 -3.06 19.86
N THR A 138 0.72 -4.26 19.53
CA THR A 138 -0.43 -4.90 20.21
C THR A 138 -0.03 -5.92 21.26
N ASN A 139 1.26 -6.28 21.36
CA ASN A 139 1.74 -7.16 22.41
C ASN A 139 1.70 -6.47 23.78
N GLU A 140 0.77 -6.89 24.63
CA GLU A 140 0.55 -6.33 25.97
C GLU A 140 1.81 -6.39 26.86
N LYS A 141 2.73 -7.33 26.63
CA LYS A 141 4.01 -7.38 27.36
C LYS A 141 4.88 -6.14 27.12
N ASN A 142 4.71 -5.51 25.96
CA ASN A 142 5.41 -4.26 25.61
C ASN A 142 4.74 -3.03 26.26
N HIS A 143 3.58 -3.18 26.91
CA HIS A 143 2.80 -2.08 27.48
C HIS A 143 2.98 -1.92 29.00
N HIS A 144 3.94 -2.59 29.62
CA HIS A 144 4.12 -2.59 31.08
C HIS A 144 4.24 -1.19 31.72
N SER A 145 4.73 -0.20 30.97
CA SER A 145 4.88 1.20 31.40
C SER A 145 3.75 2.12 30.92
N TRP A 146 2.78 1.60 30.17
CA TRP A 146 1.72 2.40 29.56
C TRP A 146 0.47 2.40 30.45
N PRO A 147 -0.19 3.56 30.63
CA PRO A 147 -1.54 3.58 31.17
C PRO A 147 -2.48 2.72 30.32
N GLN A 148 -3.41 2.02 30.96
CA GLN A 148 -4.35 1.11 30.28
C GLN A 148 -5.10 1.80 29.12
N VAL A 149 -5.50 3.05 29.31
CA VAL A 149 -6.19 3.84 28.26
C VAL A 149 -5.33 4.07 27.02
N VAL A 150 -4.02 4.23 27.18
CA VAL A 150 -3.08 4.41 26.05
C VAL A 150 -2.86 3.09 25.33
N SER A 151 -2.70 2.00 26.09
CA SER A 151 -2.58 0.65 25.54
C SER A 151 -3.80 0.29 24.67
N GLN A 152 -5.01 0.51 25.18
CA GLN A 152 -6.24 0.29 24.43
C GLN A 152 -6.36 1.19 23.19
N ASP A 153 -5.95 2.46 23.31
CA ASP A 153 -5.99 3.40 22.19
C ASP A 153 -5.03 3.01 21.06
N ILE A 154 -3.80 2.58 21.40
CA ILE A 154 -2.84 2.08 20.42
C ILE A 154 -3.36 0.82 19.72
N MET A 155 -3.95 -0.13 20.45
CA MET A 155 -4.56 -1.32 19.83
C MET A 155 -5.65 -0.94 18.82
N ARG A 156 -6.51 0.04 19.17
CA ARG A 156 -7.53 0.57 18.27
C ARG A 156 -6.92 1.23 17.03
N HIS A 157 -5.89 2.05 17.19
CA HIS A 157 -5.22 2.72 16.07
C HIS A 157 -4.53 1.72 15.12
N VAL A 158 -3.89 0.69 15.66
CA VAL A 158 -3.30 -0.39 14.85
C VAL A 158 -4.38 -1.14 14.08
N HIS A 159 -5.51 -1.46 14.71
CA HIS A 159 -6.63 -2.09 14.03
C HIS A 159 -7.16 -1.22 12.88
N ASN A 160 -7.39 0.07 13.13
CA ASN A 160 -7.85 1.01 12.11
C ASN A 160 -6.85 1.12 10.95
N LEU A 161 -5.55 1.14 11.26
CA LEU A 161 -4.50 1.13 10.23
C LEU A 161 -4.57 -0.13 9.36
N LYS A 162 -4.70 -1.31 9.99
CA LYS A 162 -4.85 -2.59 9.27
C LYS A 162 -6.08 -2.58 8.34
N SER A 163 -7.23 -2.16 8.87
CA SER A 163 -8.47 -2.05 8.09
C SER A 163 -8.32 -1.10 6.90
N ASN A 164 -7.73 0.08 7.11
CA ASN A 164 -7.53 1.07 6.06
C ASN A 164 -6.58 0.55 4.97
N ILE A 165 -5.46 -0.07 5.35
CA ILE A 165 -4.52 -0.64 4.39
C ILE A 165 -5.17 -1.78 3.61
N PHE A 166 -5.96 -2.63 4.27
CA PHE A 166 -6.71 -3.71 3.61
C PHE A 166 -7.64 -3.16 2.53
N VAL A 167 -8.41 -2.12 2.83
CA VAL A 167 -9.28 -1.44 1.85
C VAL A 167 -8.47 -0.84 0.70
N VAL A 168 -7.40 -0.09 0.99
CA VAL A 168 -6.58 0.59 -0.04
C VAL A 168 -5.88 -0.40 -0.96
N VAL A 169 -5.35 -1.50 -0.42
CA VAL A 169 -4.77 -2.61 -1.23
C VAL A 169 -5.82 -3.20 -2.15
N GLY A 170 -7.05 -3.37 -1.66
CA GLY A 170 -8.19 -3.79 -2.47
C GLY A 170 -8.46 -2.83 -3.62
N GLN A 171 -8.62 -1.54 -3.31
CA GLN A 171 -8.96 -0.50 -4.28
C GLN A 171 -7.93 -0.40 -5.41
N VAL A 172 -6.63 -0.46 -5.08
CA VAL A 172 -5.56 -0.46 -6.08
C VAL A 172 -5.60 -1.69 -7.00
N LYS A 173 -6.15 -2.81 -6.50
CA LYS A 173 -6.39 -4.04 -7.27
C LYS A 173 -7.77 -4.08 -7.95
N GLY A 174 -8.55 -3.01 -7.87
CA GLY A 174 -9.91 -2.94 -8.40
C GLY A 174 -10.93 -3.78 -7.62
N LYS A 175 -10.66 -4.07 -6.34
CA LYS A 175 -11.53 -4.87 -5.46
C LYS A 175 -12.01 -4.08 -4.26
N THR A 176 -13.25 -4.30 -3.88
CA THR A 176 -13.88 -3.73 -2.69
C THR A 176 -13.73 -4.74 -1.56
N LEU A 177 -12.80 -4.47 -0.65
CA LEU A 177 -12.48 -5.36 0.47
C LEU A 177 -13.13 -4.86 1.75
N LEU A 178 -13.79 -5.76 2.48
CA LEU A 178 -14.59 -5.47 3.66
C LEU A 178 -13.81 -5.83 4.92
N PRO A 179 -13.23 -4.85 5.64
CA PRO A 179 -12.44 -5.13 6.84
C PRO A 179 -13.34 -5.65 7.96
N LEU A 180 -12.88 -6.65 8.71
CA LEU A 180 -13.58 -7.18 9.86
C LEU A 180 -13.43 -6.25 11.08
N PRO A 181 -14.40 -6.25 12.02
CA PRO A 181 -14.28 -5.48 13.25
C PRO A 181 -13.19 -6.05 14.16
N ALA A 182 -12.67 -5.18 15.04
CA ALA A 182 -11.74 -5.58 16.08
C ALA A 182 -12.38 -6.62 17.00
N GLY A 183 -11.63 -7.67 17.35
CA GLY A 183 -12.16 -8.76 18.18
C GLY A 183 -13.04 -9.76 17.43
N SER A 184 -13.13 -9.69 16.08
CA SER A 184 -13.83 -10.69 15.26
C SER A 184 -13.31 -12.13 15.43
N GLU A 185 -12.07 -12.32 15.88
CA GLU A 185 -11.51 -13.58 16.37
C GLU A 185 -12.45 -14.27 17.37
N ARG A 186 -13.06 -13.50 18.28
CA ARG A 186 -13.94 -14.01 19.34
C ARG A 186 -15.26 -14.54 18.78
N VAL A 187 -15.72 -14.00 17.64
CA VAL A 187 -16.99 -14.36 17.00
C VAL A 187 -16.97 -15.79 16.42
N GLU A 188 -15.79 -16.33 16.10
CA GLU A 188 -15.69 -17.72 15.63
C GLU A 188 -15.97 -18.76 16.72
N TYR A 189 -15.78 -18.38 17.99
CA TYR A 189 -15.97 -19.26 19.16
C TYR A 189 -17.32 -19.07 19.84
N ILE A 190 -18.13 -18.11 19.38
CA ILE A 190 -19.50 -17.94 19.88
C ILE A 190 -20.35 -19.07 19.28
N ASP A 191 -20.79 -19.98 20.14
CA ASP A 191 -21.83 -20.94 19.79
C ASP A 191 -23.19 -20.24 19.82
N CYS A 192 -23.62 -19.75 18.66
CA CYS A 192 -24.90 -19.06 18.47
C CYS A 192 -26.13 -19.95 18.76
N GLU A 193 -25.95 -21.27 18.97
CA GLU A 193 -27.03 -22.18 19.35
C GLU A 193 -27.29 -22.19 20.87
N ASN A 194 -26.33 -21.76 21.68
CA ASN A 194 -26.42 -21.73 23.14
C ASN A 194 -26.80 -20.33 23.67
N GLU A 195 -28.03 -20.12 24.14
CA GLU A 195 -28.51 -18.81 24.62
C GLU A 195 -27.64 -18.19 25.73
N LYS A 196 -27.03 -19.01 26.60
CA LYS A 196 -26.12 -18.52 27.66
C LYS A 196 -24.81 -17.96 27.14
N SER A 197 -24.39 -18.37 25.93
CA SER A 197 -23.16 -17.86 25.30
C SER A 197 -23.37 -16.43 24.80
N VAL A 198 -24.57 -16.12 24.30
CA VAL A 198 -24.96 -14.84 23.72
C VAL A 198 -25.11 -13.76 24.79
N GLU A 199 -25.66 -14.08 25.97
CA GLU A 199 -25.77 -13.14 27.09
C GLU A 199 -24.41 -12.72 27.67
N LEU A 200 -23.38 -13.55 27.49
CA LEU A 200 -22.01 -13.26 27.90
C LEU A 200 -21.21 -12.51 26.84
N VAL A 201 -21.80 -12.22 25.68
CA VAL A 201 -21.14 -11.46 24.62
C VAL A 201 -20.94 -10.02 25.07
N ASP A 202 -19.68 -9.57 24.96
CA ASP A 202 -19.31 -8.21 25.27
C ASP A 202 -20.06 -7.22 24.36
N LYS A 203 -20.78 -6.27 24.98
CA LYS A 203 -21.48 -5.19 24.25
C LYS A 203 -20.53 -4.40 23.36
N SER A 204 -19.25 -4.31 23.72
CA SER A 204 -18.24 -3.64 22.90
C SER A 204 -18.07 -4.31 21.53
N LEU A 205 -18.19 -5.64 21.46
CA LEU A 205 -18.12 -6.41 20.23
C LEU A 205 -19.36 -6.19 19.36
N VAL A 206 -20.55 -6.17 19.96
CA VAL A 206 -21.80 -5.85 19.24
C VAL A 206 -21.70 -4.47 18.61
N HIS A 207 -21.30 -3.46 19.37
CA HIS A 207 -21.13 -2.10 18.84
C HIS A 207 -20.06 -2.00 17.75
N ALA A 208 -18.97 -2.77 17.86
CA ALA A 208 -17.96 -2.85 16.81
C ALA A 208 -18.54 -3.45 15.52
N ILE A 209 -19.32 -4.53 15.62
CA ILE A 209 -20.00 -5.15 14.48
C ILE A 209 -21.00 -4.17 13.85
N GLU A 210 -21.83 -3.51 14.66
CA GLU A 210 -22.80 -2.50 14.20
C GLU A 210 -22.10 -1.38 13.42
N SER A 211 -21.00 -0.85 13.97
CA SER A 211 -20.18 0.18 13.30
C SER A 211 -19.64 -0.30 11.96
N THR A 212 -19.13 -1.54 11.91
CA THR A 212 -18.62 -2.14 10.68
C THR A 212 -19.72 -2.38 9.64
N VAL A 213 -20.95 -2.74 10.04
CA VAL A 213 -22.09 -2.87 9.10
C VAL A 213 -22.40 -1.52 8.43
N ILE A 214 -22.32 -0.41 9.17
CA ILE A 214 -22.49 0.93 8.61
C ILE A 214 -21.40 1.22 7.57
N GLU A 215 -20.14 0.96 7.91
CA GLU A 215 -19.00 1.18 7.01
C GLU A 215 -19.10 0.32 5.74
N TRP A 216 -19.43 -0.97 5.88
CA TRP A 216 -19.64 -1.87 4.74
C TRP A 216 -20.78 -1.40 3.86
N SER A 217 -21.87 -0.87 4.43
CA SER A 217 -22.99 -0.35 3.66
C SER A 217 -22.56 0.78 2.74
N TYR A 218 -21.74 1.73 3.23
CA TYR A 218 -21.19 2.80 2.39
C TYR A 218 -20.25 2.26 1.30
N GLN A 219 -19.36 1.33 1.64
CA GLN A 219 -18.40 0.77 0.68
C GLN A 219 -19.10 -0.02 -0.43
N ILE A 220 -20.05 -0.88 -0.06
CA ILE A 220 -20.81 -1.70 -1.00
C ILE A 220 -21.70 -0.85 -1.88
N GLN A 221 -22.40 0.15 -1.31
CA GLN A 221 -23.16 1.10 -2.12
C GLN A 221 -22.27 1.85 -3.11
N GLY A 222 -21.05 2.22 -2.71
CA GLY A 222 -20.05 2.80 -3.61
C GLY A 222 -19.70 1.87 -4.76
N ALA A 223 -19.49 0.58 -4.50
CA ALA A 223 -19.21 -0.41 -5.55
C ALA A 223 -20.41 -0.64 -6.49
N LEU A 224 -21.62 -0.77 -5.92
CA LEU A 224 -22.85 -1.00 -6.69
C LEU A 224 -23.21 0.21 -7.57
N LYS A 225 -22.93 1.44 -7.14
CA LYS A 225 -23.21 2.67 -7.90
C LYS A 225 -22.26 2.96 -9.06
N LYS A 226 -21.14 2.22 -9.20
CA LYS A 226 -20.23 2.42 -10.34
C LYS A 226 -20.95 2.16 -11.66
N GLU A 227 -20.87 3.10 -12.59
CA GLU A 227 -21.47 2.99 -13.93
C GLU A 227 -20.41 3.06 -15.03
N SER A 228 -20.63 2.35 -16.15
CA SER A 228 -19.72 2.44 -17.30
C SER A 228 -19.77 3.80 -17.99
N SER A 229 -20.89 4.52 -17.82
CA SER A 229 -21.15 5.86 -18.32
C SER A 229 -20.22 6.93 -17.73
N GLU A 230 -19.58 6.69 -16.59
CA GLU A 230 -18.78 7.69 -15.87
C GLU A 230 -17.65 8.28 -16.73
N LEU A 231 -16.95 7.44 -17.52
CA LEU A 231 -15.88 7.92 -18.41
C LEU A 231 -16.43 8.78 -19.54
N LEU A 232 -17.60 8.43 -20.08
CA LEU A 232 -18.31 9.23 -21.09
C LEU A 232 -18.74 10.59 -20.51
N LEU A 233 -19.31 10.58 -19.30
CA LEU A 233 -19.75 11.80 -18.60
C LEU A 233 -18.59 12.73 -18.24
N GLN A 234 -17.39 12.18 -18.04
CA GLN A 234 -16.16 12.94 -17.84
C GLN A 234 -15.56 13.51 -19.14
N GLY A 235 -16.24 13.34 -20.28
CA GLY A 235 -15.79 13.83 -21.59
C GLY A 235 -14.72 12.96 -22.26
N SER A 236 -14.49 11.75 -21.75
CA SER A 236 -13.65 10.76 -22.43
C SER A 236 -14.45 10.03 -23.52
N ASN A 237 -13.74 9.48 -24.51
CA ASN A 237 -14.33 8.65 -25.56
C ASN A 237 -13.86 7.18 -25.37
N PRO A 238 -14.43 6.44 -24.41
CA PRO A 238 -14.09 5.04 -24.21
C PRO A 238 -14.45 4.22 -25.45
N ASN A 239 -13.52 3.36 -25.86
CA ASN A 239 -13.77 2.40 -26.92
C ASN A 239 -14.44 1.14 -26.35
N PRO A 240 -15.00 0.25 -27.20
CA PRO A 240 -15.68 -0.95 -26.72
C PRO A 240 -14.84 -1.90 -25.85
N LYS A 241 -13.50 -1.85 -25.93
CA LYS A 241 -12.62 -2.66 -25.06
C LYS A 241 -12.66 -2.16 -23.61
N VAL A 242 -12.76 -0.84 -23.42
CA VAL A 242 -12.90 -0.23 -22.09
C VAL A 242 -14.21 -0.66 -21.44
N GLU A 243 -15.30 -0.73 -22.22
CA GLU A 243 -16.60 -1.22 -21.74
C GLU A 243 -16.51 -2.69 -21.30
N LEU A 244 -15.90 -3.55 -22.12
CA LEU A 244 -15.68 -4.96 -21.76
C LEU A 244 -14.85 -5.12 -20.49
N GLU A 245 -13.79 -4.33 -20.33
CA GLU A 245 -12.92 -4.35 -19.16
C GLU A 245 -13.67 -3.86 -17.91
N PHE A 246 -14.49 -2.82 -18.03
CA PHE A 246 -15.36 -2.35 -16.95
C PHE A 246 -16.27 -3.48 -16.46
N TRP A 247 -17.01 -4.14 -17.35
CA TRP A 247 -17.94 -5.19 -16.95
C TRP A 247 -17.20 -6.38 -16.35
N LYS A 248 -16.08 -6.80 -16.94
CA LYS A 248 -15.23 -7.87 -16.38
C LYS A 248 -14.77 -7.54 -14.96
N ASN A 249 -14.25 -6.33 -14.74
CA ASN A 249 -13.78 -5.90 -13.43
C ASN A 249 -14.94 -5.80 -12.43
N ARG A 250 -16.12 -5.34 -12.87
CA ARG A 250 -17.33 -5.29 -12.05
C ARG A 250 -17.79 -6.68 -11.62
N CYS A 251 -17.77 -7.68 -12.50
CA CYS A 251 -18.09 -9.07 -12.14
C CYS A 251 -17.15 -9.57 -11.03
N VAL A 252 -15.84 -9.38 -11.23
CA VAL A 252 -14.83 -9.84 -10.27
C VAL A 252 -14.95 -9.13 -8.92
N ASP A 253 -15.29 -7.83 -8.92
CA ASP A 253 -15.48 -7.04 -7.71
C ASP A 253 -16.72 -7.50 -6.93
N LEU A 254 -17.89 -7.61 -7.58
CA LEU A 254 -19.12 -8.06 -6.91
C LEU A 254 -19.03 -9.51 -6.42
N GLU A 255 -18.41 -10.41 -7.18
CA GLU A 255 -18.19 -11.79 -6.76
C GLU A 255 -17.27 -11.81 -5.52
N CYS A 256 -16.26 -10.94 -5.48
CA CYS A 256 -15.39 -10.79 -4.33
C CYS A 256 -16.15 -10.28 -3.09
N ILE A 257 -17.05 -9.30 -3.25
CA ILE A 257 -17.88 -8.79 -2.15
C ILE A 257 -18.82 -9.90 -1.65
N TYR A 258 -19.51 -10.60 -2.56
CA TYR A 258 -20.42 -11.69 -2.22
C TYR A 258 -19.72 -12.80 -1.43
N ASN A 259 -18.54 -13.21 -1.89
CA ASN A 259 -17.76 -14.25 -1.21
C ASN A 259 -17.29 -13.80 0.18
N GLN A 260 -16.92 -12.52 0.37
CA GLN A 260 -16.57 -11.98 1.69
C GLN A 260 -17.77 -12.02 2.65
N LEU A 261 -18.95 -11.62 2.21
CA LEU A 261 -20.17 -11.65 3.01
C LEU A 261 -20.64 -13.08 3.35
N LYS A 262 -20.26 -14.06 2.52
CA LYS A 262 -20.55 -15.49 2.73
C LYS A 262 -19.52 -16.20 3.62
N THR A 263 -18.50 -15.52 4.14
CA THR A 263 -17.55 -16.17 5.05
C THR A 263 -18.24 -16.60 6.37
N LYS A 264 -17.71 -17.64 7.03
CA LYS A 264 -18.25 -18.12 8.31
C LYS A 264 -18.27 -16.99 9.35
N LYS A 265 -17.18 -16.22 9.45
CA LYS A 265 -17.06 -15.07 10.36
C LYS A 265 -18.22 -14.07 10.18
N VAL A 266 -18.52 -13.68 8.94
CA VAL A 266 -19.58 -12.71 8.65
C VAL A 266 -20.97 -13.30 8.91
N ARG A 267 -21.20 -14.58 8.64
CA ARG A 267 -22.46 -15.25 9.00
C ARG A 267 -22.68 -15.23 10.51
N ASN A 268 -21.67 -15.60 11.31
CA ASN A 268 -21.75 -15.56 12.76
C ASN A 268 -22.03 -14.13 13.27
N MET A 269 -21.44 -13.09 12.64
CA MET A 269 -21.74 -11.69 12.97
C MET A 269 -23.21 -11.35 12.71
N ALA A 270 -23.77 -11.81 11.59
CA ALA A 270 -25.17 -11.60 11.24
C ALA A 270 -26.12 -12.31 12.21
N GLU A 271 -25.83 -13.56 12.56
CA GLU A 271 -26.57 -14.34 13.56
C GLU A 271 -26.55 -13.66 14.93
N LEU A 272 -25.39 -13.16 15.35
CA LEU A 272 -25.27 -12.42 16.60
C LEU A 272 -26.15 -11.15 16.59
N LEU A 273 -26.10 -10.36 15.52
CA LEU A 273 -26.94 -9.15 15.36
C LEU A 273 -28.44 -9.48 15.41
N GLU A 274 -28.85 -10.61 14.83
CA GLU A 274 -30.23 -11.09 14.87
C GLU A 274 -30.66 -11.46 16.29
N ARG A 275 -29.83 -12.23 17.00
CA ARG A 275 -30.09 -12.69 18.37
C ARG A 275 -30.21 -11.54 19.36
N VAL A 276 -29.32 -10.55 19.26
CA VAL A 276 -29.36 -9.36 20.12
C VAL A 276 -30.40 -8.33 19.67
N GLN A 277 -31.16 -8.63 18.60
CA GLN A 277 -32.17 -7.75 18.01
C GLN A 277 -31.62 -6.36 17.67
N SER A 278 -30.41 -6.31 17.12
CA SER A 278 -29.77 -5.05 16.74
C SER A 278 -30.58 -4.32 15.66
N SER A 279 -30.70 -3.00 15.81
CA SER A 279 -31.31 -2.12 14.81
C SER A 279 -30.57 -2.10 13.47
N TYR A 280 -29.32 -2.60 13.42
CA TYR A 280 -28.50 -2.68 12.22
C TYR A 280 -28.64 -4.02 11.47
N PHE A 281 -29.28 -5.04 12.06
CA PHE A 281 -29.52 -6.30 11.36
C PHE A 281 -30.36 -6.15 10.07
N PRO A 282 -31.45 -5.35 10.03
CA PRO A 282 -32.15 -5.06 8.78
C PRO A 282 -31.26 -4.41 7.72
N ALA A 283 -30.36 -3.50 8.12
CA ALA A 283 -29.42 -2.86 7.20
C ALA A 283 -28.43 -3.87 6.61
N PHE A 284 -27.90 -4.79 7.43
CA PHE A 284 -27.05 -5.88 6.96
C PHE A 284 -27.78 -6.75 5.92
N LYS A 285 -29.04 -7.15 6.19
CA LYS A 285 -29.85 -7.94 5.26
C LYS A 285 -30.11 -7.21 3.94
N ALA A 286 -30.44 -5.93 4.01
CA ALA A 286 -30.66 -5.10 2.83
C ALA A 286 -29.39 -5.02 1.97
N MET A 287 -28.25 -4.69 2.59
CA MET A 287 -26.94 -4.65 1.91
C MET A 287 -26.58 -5.99 1.27
N PHE A 288 -26.79 -7.12 1.97
CA PHE A 288 -26.52 -8.44 1.41
C PHE A 288 -27.43 -8.76 0.21
N ARG A 289 -28.72 -8.44 0.30
CA ARG A 289 -29.67 -8.60 -0.81
C ARG A 289 -29.25 -7.77 -2.02
N ASP A 290 -28.88 -6.51 -1.83
CA ASP A 290 -28.48 -5.61 -2.92
C ASP A 290 -27.23 -6.15 -3.66
N VAL A 291 -26.30 -6.80 -2.95
CA VAL A 291 -25.15 -7.50 -3.57
C VAL A 291 -25.60 -8.73 -4.36
N VAL A 292 -26.51 -9.55 -3.80
CA VAL A 292 -27.05 -10.74 -4.50
C VAL A 292 -27.79 -10.34 -5.77
N GLU A 293 -28.59 -9.28 -5.71
CA GLU A 293 -29.25 -8.73 -6.89
C GLU A 293 -28.21 -8.27 -7.91
N GLY A 294 -27.21 -7.48 -7.49
CA GLY A 294 -26.12 -7.02 -8.36
C GLY A 294 -25.36 -8.16 -9.07
N GLU A 295 -25.05 -9.24 -8.34
CA GLU A 295 -24.46 -10.45 -8.91
C GLU A 295 -25.39 -11.09 -9.96
N ILE A 296 -26.67 -11.30 -9.63
CA ILE A 296 -27.65 -11.89 -10.56
C ILE A 296 -27.79 -11.04 -11.84
N TRP A 297 -27.80 -9.70 -11.71
CA TRP A 297 -27.85 -8.79 -12.85
C TRP A 297 -26.63 -8.92 -13.77
N ILE A 298 -25.44 -9.18 -13.21
CA ILE A 298 -24.22 -9.39 -13.97
C ILE A 298 -24.22 -10.74 -14.69
N PHE A 299 -24.67 -11.81 -14.03
CA PHE A 299 -24.76 -13.15 -14.63
C PHE A 299 -25.99 -13.32 -15.52
N SER A 300 -26.89 -12.34 -15.52
CA SER A 300 -27.95 -12.24 -16.51
C SER A 300 -27.31 -12.11 -17.90
N PRO A 301 -27.74 -12.89 -18.92
CA PRO A 301 -27.08 -12.93 -20.22
C PRO A 301 -27.07 -11.57 -20.94
N TYR A 302 -27.84 -10.58 -20.51
CA TYR A 302 -28.09 -9.38 -21.29
C TYR A 302 -26.87 -8.45 -21.46
N PRO A 303 -26.09 -8.03 -20.45
CA PRO A 303 -25.06 -7.00 -20.65
C PRO A 303 -23.87 -7.51 -21.47
N LEU A 304 -23.29 -8.65 -21.09
CA LEU A 304 -22.10 -9.20 -21.74
C LEU A 304 -22.39 -9.82 -23.12
N VAL A 305 -23.53 -10.52 -23.28
CA VAL A 305 -23.91 -11.06 -24.60
C VAL A 305 -24.32 -9.94 -25.54
N PHE A 306 -25.03 -8.92 -25.06
CA PHE A 306 -25.37 -7.76 -25.91
C PHE A 306 -24.12 -7.01 -26.37
N ILE A 307 -23.18 -6.71 -25.47
CA ILE A 307 -21.92 -6.04 -25.83
C ILE A 307 -21.09 -6.91 -26.78
N ALA A 308 -20.96 -8.22 -26.52
CA ALA A 308 -20.26 -9.14 -27.42
C ALA A 308 -20.93 -9.24 -28.80
N THR A 309 -22.26 -9.21 -28.85
CA THR A 309 -23.04 -9.24 -30.10
C THR A 309 -22.85 -7.95 -30.89
N VAL A 310 -22.92 -6.78 -30.24
CA VAL A 310 -22.71 -5.47 -30.86
C VAL A 310 -21.27 -5.32 -31.37
N LEU A 311 -20.28 -5.80 -30.60
CA LEU A 311 -18.88 -5.83 -31.01
C LEU A 311 -18.64 -6.72 -32.23
N THR A 312 -19.21 -7.93 -32.21
CA THR A 312 -19.14 -8.85 -33.37
C THR A 312 -19.77 -8.21 -34.60
N TRP A 313 -20.91 -7.52 -34.42
CA TRP A 313 -21.59 -6.80 -35.49
C TRP A 313 -20.76 -5.63 -36.07
N LEU A 314 -20.12 -4.82 -35.21
CA LEU A 314 -19.25 -3.71 -35.61
C LEU A 314 -18.02 -4.21 -36.40
N VAL A 315 -17.37 -5.28 -35.91
CA VAL A 315 -16.23 -5.92 -36.58
C VAL A 315 -16.63 -6.52 -37.93
N CYS A 316 -17.77 -7.21 -38.00
CA CYS A 316 -18.30 -7.76 -39.26
C CYS A 316 -18.66 -6.69 -40.29
N ARG A 317 -18.94 -5.45 -39.88
CA ARG A 317 -19.25 -4.32 -40.78
C ARG A 317 -18.03 -3.48 -41.16
N GLY A 318 -16.82 -3.84 -40.72
CA GLY A 318 -15.61 -3.09 -41.04
C GLY A 318 -15.58 -1.69 -40.43
N ILE A 319 -16.40 -1.43 -39.41
CA ILE A 319 -16.36 -0.19 -38.64
C ILE A 319 -15.20 -0.36 -37.66
N GLY A 320 -14.10 0.36 -37.91
CA GLY A 320 -12.89 0.29 -37.10
C GLY A 320 -13.19 0.59 -35.62
N LEU A 321 -12.60 -0.22 -34.74
CA LEU A 321 -12.63 -0.07 -33.27
C LEU A 321 -11.70 1.04 -32.80
#